data_AF-A0A1Q7G353-F1
#
_entry.id   AF-A0A1Q7G353-F1
#
_cell.length_a   1.000
_cell.length_b   1.000
_cell.length_c   1.000
_cell.angle_alpha   90.00
_cell.angle_beta   90.00
_cell.angle_gamma   90.00
#
_symmetry.space_group_name_H-M   'P 1'
#
loop_
_entity.id
_entity.type
_entity.pdbx_description
1 polymer ?
#
loop_
_entity_poly.entity_id
_entity_poly.type
_entity_poly.pdbx_seq_one_letter_code
_entity_poly.pdbx_strand_id
1 'polypeptide(L)'
;MMQSKIEEALALLSKDWKIEPIILDFILGKRSDASDYQVKVKDVIFHIPYLTTENGYVLWKCYWPDCHNCCNRQGRLPLTSNDLITISKNLKYKKVSDFVKNETNITTWDEKGPSGNTIIMTMINLKRKENETEAEDGTHIRCRFLDKKGYCELHPYRPGVCYLYPFSSWLENEKGKPRVHATYQFTGDCPGFYFAKSVDEMKGVLIEYSKIIYNYTMSSNRTNRENFGCVSMEF
;
A
#
# COMPACT_ATOMS: atom_id res chain seq x y z
N MET A 1 2.56 16.99 11.92
CA MET A 1 1.38 16.11 12.08
C MET A 1 1.60 14.70 11.52
N MET A 2 2.26 14.50 10.36
CA MET A 2 2.52 13.15 9.84
C MET A 2 3.66 12.43 10.59
N GLN A 3 4.73 13.16 10.93
CA GLN A 3 5.85 12.69 11.75
C GLN A 3 5.38 12.09 13.09
N SER A 4 4.49 12.79 13.80
CA SER A 4 3.96 12.33 15.09
C SER A 4 3.13 11.05 14.98
N LYS A 5 2.40 10.85 13.86
CA LYS A 5 1.64 9.60 13.63
C LYS A 5 2.56 8.41 13.33
N ILE A 6 3.65 8.63 12.58
CA ILE A 6 4.64 7.58 12.29
C ILE A 6 5.39 7.20 13.56
N GLU A 7 5.77 8.17 14.39
CA GLU A 7 6.39 7.94 15.71
C GLU A 7 5.48 7.11 16.63
N GLU A 8 4.20 7.46 16.72
CA GLU A 8 3.21 6.68 17.49
C GLU A 8 3.06 5.26 16.95
N ALA A 9 2.99 5.08 15.62
CA ALA A 9 2.90 3.76 14.99
C ALA A 9 4.14 2.91 15.29
N LEU A 10 5.34 3.47 15.18
CA LEU A 10 6.59 2.80 15.51
C LEU A 10 6.71 2.45 16.99
N ALA A 11 6.24 3.34 17.89
CA ALA A 11 6.23 3.09 19.33
C ALA A 11 5.29 1.93 19.69
N LEU A 12 4.14 1.82 19.01
CA LEU A 12 3.25 0.66 19.14
C LEU A 12 3.88 -0.61 18.56
N LEU A 13 4.45 -0.53 17.36
CA LEU A 13 5.07 -1.66 16.68
C LEU A 13 6.22 -2.25 17.50
N SER A 14 7.02 -1.39 18.13
CA SER A 14 8.19 -1.76 18.93
C SER A 14 7.85 -2.55 20.21
N LYS A 15 6.58 -2.64 20.60
CA LYS A 15 6.14 -3.46 21.74
C LYS A 15 6.27 -4.95 21.47
N ASP A 16 6.00 -5.34 20.22
CA ASP A 16 5.93 -6.75 19.82
C ASP A 16 7.05 -7.12 18.83
N TRP A 17 7.64 -6.14 18.15
CA TRP A 17 8.65 -6.35 17.10
C TRP A 17 9.92 -5.57 17.37
N LYS A 18 11.07 -6.23 17.21
CA LYS A 18 12.36 -5.54 17.23
C LYS A 18 12.56 -4.78 15.92
N ILE A 19 12.69 -3.46 16.01
CA ILE A 19 13.03 -2.60 14.88
C ILE A 19 14.53 -2.29 14.95
N GLU A 20 15.26 -2.50 13.86
CA GLU A 20 16.67 -2.15 13.80
C GLU A 20 16.85 -0.63 13.93
N PRO A 21 17.80 -0.13 14.75
CA PRO A 21 17.99 1.32 14.94
C PRO A 21 18.21 2.09 13.63
N ILE A 22 18.96 1.52 12.69
CA ILE A 22 19.18 2.11 11.36
C ILE A 22 17.89 2.29 10.57
N ILE A 23 16.97 1.34 10.66
CA ILE A 23 15.65 1.38 10.02
C ILE A 23 14.75 2.37 10.73
N LEU A 24 14.77 2.39 12.06
CA LEU A 24 14.02 3.36 12.86
C LEU A 24 14.42 4.79 12.51
N ASP A 25 15.72 5.10 12.50
CA ASP A 25 16.23 6.42 12.18
C ASP A 25 15.92 6.83 10.73
N PHE A 26 15.99 5.88 9.80
CA PHE A 26 15.61 6.10 8.41
C PHE A 26 14.12 6.45 8.27
N ILE A 27 13.21 5.65 8.86
CA ILE A 27 11.76 5.90 8.78
C ILE A 27 11.39 7.23 9.44
N LEU A 28 12.08 7.60 10.53
CA LEU A 28 11.90 8.89 11.21
C LEU A 28 12.56 10.07 10.47
N GLY A 29 13.14 9.86 9.29
CA GLY A 29 13.76 10.94 8.51
C GLY A 29 14.98 11.56 9.17
N LYS A 30 15.62 10.87 10.13
CA LYS A 30 16.83 11.35 10.81
C LYS A 30 18.10 11.12 9.98
N ARG A 31 17.97 10.42 8.85
CA ARG A 31 19.05 10.05 7.93
C ARG A 31 19.08 11.02 6.76
N SER A 32 20.20 11.72 6.58
CA SER A 32 20.43 12.64 5.46
C SER A 32 21.16 11.99 4.28
N ASP A 33 21.58 10.73 4.44
CA ASP A 33 22.43 10.00 3.50
C ASP A 33 21.67 8.96 2.65
N ALA A 34 20.34 9.03 2.70
CA ALA A 34 19.44 8.23 1.89
C ALA A 34 19.43 8.70 0.43
N SER A 35 19.49 7.74 -0.49
CA SER A 35 19.42 7.95 -1.94
C SER A 35 18.47 6.93 -2.58
N ASP A 36 18.00 7.21 -3.79
CA ASP A 36 17.16 6.30 -4.57
C ASP A 36 18.03 5.32 -5.36
N TYR A 37 17.80 4.01 -5.18
CA TYR A 37 18.40 2.97 -6.00
C TYR A 37 17.33 2.26 -6.82
N GLN A 38 17.44 2.39 -8.14
CA GLN A 38 16.44 1.86 -9.07
C GLN A 38 16.79 0.45 -9.53
N VAL A 39 15.84 -0.47 -9.36
CA VAL A 39 15.94 -1.85 -9.87
C VAL A 39 14.78 -2.14 -10.78
N LYS A 40 15.08 -2.46 -12.04
CA LYS A 40 14.07 -2.91 -12.99
C LYS A 40 13.88 -4.41 -12.89
N VAL A 41 12.65 -4.84 -12.61
CA VAL A 41 12.24 -6.24 -12.66
C VAL A 41 11.00 -6.36 -13.53
N LYS A 42 11.17 -6.99 -14.70
CA LYS A 42 10.14 -7.08 -15.75
C LYS A 42 9.65 -5.67 -16.16
N ASP A 43 8.38 -5.38 -15.93
CA ASP A 43 7.70 -4.13 -16.31
C ASP A 43 7.55 -3.14 -15.15
N VAL A 44 8.19 -3.41 -14.01
CA VAL A 44 8.20 -2.54 -12.83
C VAL A 44 9.61 -2.03 -12.54
N ILE A 45 9.73 -0.73 -12.30
CA ILE A 45 10.92 -0.07 -11.75
C ILE A 45 10.68 0.13 -10.26
N PHE A 46 11.51 -0.50 -9.44
CA PHE A 46 11.49 -0.36 -7.99
C PHE A 46 12.47 0.72 -7.56
N HIS A 47 11.98 1.67 -6.77
CA HIS A 47 12.75 2.71 -6.09
C HIS A 47 13.04 2.23 -4.66
N ILE A 48 14.24 1.72 -4.43
CA ILE A 48 14.67 1.13 -3.16
C ILE A 48 15.59 2.12 -2.45
N PRO A 49 15.31 2.52 -1.19
CA PRO A 49 16.20 3.41 -0.48
C PRO A 49 17.57 2.77 -0.23
N TYR A 50 18.61 3.53 -0.52
CA TYR A 50 20.01 3.17 -0.33
C TYR A 50 20.68 4.15 0.63
N LEU A 51 21.24 3.63 1.71
CA LEU A 51 21.98 4.37 2.71
C LEU A 51 23.46 4.40 2.31
N THR A 52 23.93 5.58 1.91
CA THR A 52 25.27 5.73 1.35
C THR A 52 26.38 5.58 2.38
N THR A 53 26.14 5.95 3.64
CA THR A 53 27.13 5.83 4.72
C THR A 53 27.47 4.37 5.03
N GLU A 54 26.46 3.51 5.09
CA GLU A 54 26.63 2.08 5.35
C GLU A 54 26.73 1.27 4.06
N ASN A 55 26.61 1.87 2.88
CA ASN A 55 26.70 1.16 1.61
C ASN A 55 25.74 -0.06 1.57
N GLY A 56 24.45 0.20 1.74
CA GLY A 56 23.42 -0.85 1.77
C GLY A 56 22.00 -0.31 1.60
N TYR A 57 21.03 -1.21 1.62
CA TYR A 57 19.64 -1.00 1.22
C TYR A 57 18.69 -1.12 2.40
N VAL A 58 17.60 -0.36 2.37
CA VAL A 58 16.41 -0.62 3.17
C VAL A 58 15.52 -1.57 2.37
N LEU A 59 15.48 -2.83 2.77
CA LEU A 59 14.69 -3.88 2.11
C LEU A 59 13.46 -4.24 2.93
N TRP A 60 12.59 -5.06 2.35
CA TRP A 60 11.34 -5.46 2.97
C TRP A 60 11.02 -6.94 2.74
N LYS A 61 10.37 -7.56 3.72
CA LYS A 61 9.70 -8.86 3.58
C LYS A 61 8.38 -8.89 4.33
N CYS A 62 7.45 -9.71 3.84
CA CYS A 62 6.18 -9.95 4.51
C CYS A 62 6.34 -10.99 5.62
N TYR A 63 5.82 -10.71 6.81
CA TYR A 63 5.75 -11.67 7.92
C TYR A 63 4.35 -12.26 8.11
N TRP A 64 3.45 -12.11 7.13
CA TRP A 64 2.18 -12.82 7.19
C TRP A 64 2.43 -14.35 7.16
N PRO A 65 1.76 -15.16 7.99
CA PRO A 65 0.61 -14.81 8.84
C PRO A 65 0.92 -14.33 10.26
N ASP A 66 2.18 -14.35 10.69
CA ASP A 66 2.60 -13.95 12.04
C ASP A 66 2.40 -12.44 12.30
N CYS A 67 2.36 -11.64 11.24
CA CYS A 67 2.02 -10.22 11.28
C CYS A 67 0.76 -9.92 10.45
N HIS A 68 -0.17 -9.17 11.05
CA HIS A 68 -1.40 -8.68 10.42
C HIS A 68 -1.62 -7.18 10.69
N ASN A 69 -0.56 -6.43 10.99
CA ASN A 69 -0.65 -5.02 11.37
C ASN A 69 -1.18 -4.14 10.25
N CYS A 70 -0.71 -4.35 9.02
CA CYS A 70 -1.22 -3.64 7.86
C CYS A 70 -2.72 -3.84 7.72
N CYS A 71 -3.25 -5.04 7.97
CA CYS A 71 -4.70 -5.32 7.93
C CYS A 71 -5.48 -4.65 9.07
N ASN A 72 -4.91 -4.56 10.27
CA ASN A 72 -5.57 -4.00 11.46
C ASN A 72 -5.61 -2.46 11.47
N ARG A 73 -4.74 -1.81 10.71
CA ARG A 73 -4.53 -0.36 10.77
C ARG A 73 -4.72 0.28 9.39
N GLN A 74 -5.57 -0.31 8.55
CA GLN A 74 -5.88 0.24 7.23
C GLN A 74 -6.62 1.57 7.35
N GLY A 75 -6.08 2.60 6.70
CA GLY A 75 -6.73 3.90 6.57
C GLY A 75 -7.86 3.91 5.54
N ARG A 76 -7.68 3.20 4.41
CA ARG A 76 -8.64 3.10 3.31
C ARG A 76 -8.45 1.76 2.59
N LEU A 77 -9.47 1.30 1.86
CA LEU A 77 -9.40 0.10 1.03
C LEU A 77 -9.88 0.39 -0.40
N PRO A 78 -9.11 1.15 -1.20
CA PRO A 78 -9.50 1.44 -2.58
C PRO A 78 -9.75 0.17 -3.38
N LEU A 79 -10.87 0.16 -4.10
CA LEU A 79 -11.28 -0.96 -4.94
C LEU A 79 -11.03 -0.64 -6.40
N THR A 80 -10.48 -1.62 -7.12
CA THR A 80 -10.51 -1.62 -8.58
C THR A 80 -11.84 -2.18 -9.09
N SER A 81 -12.18 -1.93 -10.35
CA SER A 81 -13.37 -2.54 -10.96
C SER A 81 -13.35 -4.07 -10.96
N ASN A 82 -12.17 -4.68 -11.02
CA ASN A 82 -12.00 -6.12 -10.82
C ASN A 82 -12.36 -6.57 -9.40
N ASP A 83 -11.98 -5.77 -8.39
CA ASP A 83 -12.29 -6.07 -6.99
C ASP A 83 -13.80 -6.00 -6.75
N LEU A 84 -14.50 -5.01 -7.33
CA LEU A 84 -15.96 -4.90 -7.24
C LEU A 84 -16.65 -6.19 -7.71
N ILE A 85 -16.19 -6.77 -8.82
CA ILE A 85 -16.76 -8.02 -9.37
C ILE A 85 -16.39 -9.22 -8.50
N THR A 86 -15.12 -9.31 -8.11
CA THR A 86 -14.57 -10.49 -7.44
C THR A 86 -15.06 -10.62 -6.01
N ILE A 87 -15.03 -9.52 -5.25
CA ILE A 87 -15.49 -9.47 -3.86
C ILE A 87 -17.01 -9.63 -3.80
N SER A 88 -17.77 -8.97 -4.69
CA SER A 88 -19.22 -9.13 -4.77
C SER A 88 -19.63 -10.61 -4.90
N LYS A 89 -18.94 -11.37 -5.76
CA LYS A 89 -19.19 -12.81 -5.92
C LYS A 89 -18.80 -13.61 -4.68
N ASN A 90 -17.67 -13.27 -4.06
CA ASN A 90 -17.22 -13.94 -2.83
C ASN A 90 -18.24 -13.77 -1.70
N LEU A 91 -18.76 -12.55 -1.53
CA LEU A 91 -19.79 -12.19 -0.55
C LEU A 91 -21.23 -12.57 -0.98
N LYS A 92 -21.39 -13.34 -2.05
CA LYS A 92 -22.67 -13.92 -2.50
C LYS A 92 -23.73 -12.89 -2.91
N TYR A 93 -23.33 -11.69 -3.31
CA TYR A 93 -24.23 -10.71 -3.91
C TYR A 93 -24.66 -11.16 -5.32
N LYS A 94 -25.95 -11.05 -5.64
CA LYS A 94 -26.49 -11.38 -6.96
C LYS A 94 -26.16 -10.33 -8.03
N LYS A 95 -26.09 -9.05 -7.62
CA LYS A 95 -25.78 -7.92 -8.49
C LYS A 95 -24.64 -7.09 -7.87
N VAL A 96 -23.69 -6.68 -8.71
CA VAL A 96 -22.58 -5.81 -8.29
C VAL A 96 -23.10 -4.46 -7.79
N SER A 97 -24.22 -3.96 -8.32
CA SER A 97 -24.85 -2.71 -7.84
C SER A 97 -25.27 -2.77 -6.37
N ASP A 98 -25.75 -3.94 -5.92
CA ASP A 98 -26.18 -4.13 -4.54
C ASP A 98 -24.96 -4.19 -3.61
N PHE A 99 -23.88 -4.83 -4.06
CA PHE A 99 -22.59 -4.81 -3.38
C PHE A 99 -22.06 -3.37 -3.26
N VAL A 100 -22.00 -2.62 -4.36
CA VAL A 100 -21.54 -1.22 -4.36
C VAL A 100 -22.35 -0.39 -3.35
N LYS A 101 -23.69 -0.48 -3.39
CA LYS A 101 -24.55 0.28 -2.48
C LYS A 101 -24.32 -0.07 -1.00
N ASN A 102 -24.16 -1.35 -0.68
CA ASN A 102 -24.17 -1.80 0.71
C ASN A 102 -22.76 -1.81 1.32
N GLU A 103 -21.73 -2.12 0.53
CA GLU A 103 -20.39 -2.46 1.01
C GLU A 103 -19.31 -1.42 0.71
N THR A 104 -19.65 -0.36 -0.03
CA THR A 104 -18.65 0.63 -0.43
C THR A 104 -19.00 2.04 0.03
N ASN A 105 -17.98 2.89 0.12
CA ASN A 105 -18.11 4.33 0.22
C ASN A 105 -17.23 5.00 -0.87
N ILE A 106 -17.50 6.26 -1.18
CA ILE A 106 -16.67 7.06 -2.07
C ILE A 106 -16.03 8.14 -1.21
N THR A 107 -14.71 8.23 -1.26
CA THR A 107 -13.96 9.21 -0.47
C THR A 107 -12.95 9.92 -1.34
N THR A 108 -12.68 11.17 -1.00
CA THR A 108 -11.67 12.01 -1.64
C THR A 108 -10.61 12.38 -0.63
N TRP A 109 -9.34 12.19 -0.98
CA TRP A 109 -8.22 12.53 -0.10
C TRP A 109 -6.98 12.93 -0.89
N ASP A 110 -6.08 13.59 -0.20
CA ASP A 110 -4.81 14.04 -0.76
C ASP A 110 -3.68 13.11 -0.33
N GLU A 111 -2.80 12.76 -1.27
CA GLU A 111 -1.55 12.05 -1.02
C GLU A 111 -0.37 12.79 -1.60
N LYS A 112 0.81 12.54 -1.04
CA LYS A 112 2.06 12.99 -1.64
C LYS A 112 2.46 12.05 -2.75
N GLY A 113 2.53 12.59 -3.96
CA GLY A 113 3.05 11.91 -5.12
C GLY A 113 4.56 11.65 -5.02
N PRO A 114 5.10 10.84 -5.95
CA PRO A 114 6.52 10.46 -5.97
C PRO A 114 7.48 11.66 -6.01
N SER A 115 7.08 12.75 -6.67
CA SER A 115 7.85 13.98 -6.79
C SER A 115 7.54 15.01 -5.69
N GLY A 116 6.80 14.61 -4.64
CA GLY A 116 6.37 15.48 -3.54
C GLY A 116 5.18 16.38 -3.85
N ASN A 117 4.65 16.35 -5.07
CA ASN A 117 3.44 17.03 -5.47
C ASN A 117 2.21 16.47 -4.74
N THR A 118 1.19 17.30 -4.53
CA THR A 118 -0.07 16.83 -3.96
C THR A 118 -0.92 16.18 -5.06
N ILE A 119 -1.37 14.97 -4.81
CA ILE A 119 -2.29 14.21 -5.68
C ILE A 119 -3.62 14.11 -4.93
N ILE A 120 -4.69 14.57 -5.57
CA ILE A 120 -6.06 14.39 -5.08
C ILE A 120 -6.60 13.10 -5.69
N MET A 121 -7.10 12.21 -4.86
CA MET A 121 -7.68 10.94 -5.27
C MET A 121 -9.13 10.85 -4.79
N THR A 122 -10.06 10.57 -5.69
CA THR A 122 -11.42 10.16 -5.37
C THR A 122 -11.58 8.71 -5.77
N MET A 123 -11.85 7.81 -4.83
CA MET A 123 -11.98 6.38 -5.13
C MET A 123 -13.20 5.78 -4.45
N ILE A 124 -13.76 4.74 -5.08
CA ILE A 124 -14.62 3.78 -4.40
C ILE A 124 -13.76 2.89 -3.48
N ASN A 125 -14.16 2.75 -2.22
CA ASN A 125 -13.44 1.96 -1.22
C ASN A 125 -14.36 0.91 -0.61
N LEU A 126 -13.79 -0.21 -0.16
CA LEU A 126 -14.48 -1.19 0.65
C LEU A 126 -14.65 -0.67 2.07
N LYS A 127 -15.87 -0.74 2.59
CA LYS A 127 -16.13 -0.46 4.00
C LYS A 127 -15.36 -1.45 4.89
N ARG A 128 -14.56 -0.90 5.80
CA ARG A 128 -13.80 -1.59 6.84
C ARG A 128 -14.69 -2.02 8.00
N LYS A 129 -15.87 -1.41 8.19
CA LYS A 129 -16.95 -1.87 9.09
C LYS A 129 -18.32 -1.58 8.48
N GLU A 130 -19.38 -2.27 8.93
CA GLU A 130 -20.71 -2.18 8.29
C GLU A 130 -21.27 -0.75 8.25
N ASN A 131 -21.13 -0.02 9.35
CA ASN A 131 -21.62 1.35 9.52
C ASN A 131 -20.46 2.36 9.55
N GLU A 132 -19.54 2.26 8.59
CA GLU A 132 -18.43 3.22 8.44
C GLU A 132 -18.92 4.61 8.04
N THR A 133 -18.47 5.63 8.76
CA THR A 133 -18.86 7.03 8.57
C THR A 133 -17.76 7.84 7.87
N GLU A 134 -18.09 9.02 7.35
CA GLU A 134 -17.11 9.93 6.73
C GLU A 134 -16.03 10.40 7.71
N ALA A 135 -16.38 10.62 8.98
CA ALA A 135 -15.44 11.02 10.04
C ALA A 135 -14.34 9.96 10.31
N GLU A 136 -14.56 8.74 9.84
CA GLU A 136 -13.66 7.61 10.00
C GLU A 136 -12.77 7.37 8.79
N ASP A 137 -13.03 8.04 7.67
CA ASP A 137 -12.20 7.97 6.46
C ASP A 137 -10.73 8.33 6.76
N GLY A 138 -9.81 7.49 6.32
CA GLY A 138 -8.37 7.69 6.54
C GLY A 138 -7.88 7.48 7.98
N THR A 139 -8.76 7.18 8.94
CA THR A 139 -8.37 6.83 10.32
C THR A 139 -8.02 5.35 10.43
N HIS A 140 -7.27 4.93 11.46
CA HIS A 140 -6.98 3.49 11.64
C HIS A 140 -8.21 2.75 12.16
N ILE A 141 -8.72 1.81 11.38
CA ILE A 141 -9.86 0.95 11.75
C ILE A 141 -9.50 -0.50 11.48
N ARG A 142 -9.85 -1.38 12.43
CA ARG A 142 -9.76 -2.83 12.23
C ARG A 142 -10.76 -3.24 11.15
N CYS A 143 -10.26 -3.88 10.09
CA CYS A 143 -11.10 -4.42 9.04
C CYS A 143 -12.01 -5.54 9.55
N ARG A 144 -13.32 -5.47 9.24
CA ARG A 144 -14.37 -6.42 9.66
C ARG A 144 -14.20 -7.83 9.12
N PHE A 145 -13.41 -7.98 8.07
CA PHE A 145 -13.10 -9.27 7.45
C PHE A 145 -11.91 -9.97 8.13
N LEU A 146 -11.42 -9.45 9.26
CA LEU A 146 -10.37 -10.11 10.04
C LEU A 146 -10.98 -10.95 11.15
N ASP A 147 -10.62 -12.22 11.18
CA ASP A 147 -10.97 -13.11 12.28
C ASP A 147 -10.29 -12.68 13.60
N LYS A 148 -10.54 -13.40 14.70
CA LYS A 148 -9.93 -13.09 16.01
C LYS A 148 -8.40 -13.16 16.01
N LYS A 149 -7.80 -13.94 15.10
CA LYS A 149 -6.36 -14.12 14.95
C LYS A 149 -5.74 -13.18 13.90
N GLY A 150 -6.54 -12.34 13.25
CA GLY A 150 -6.09 -11.37 12.24
C GLY A 150 -5.98 -11.92 10.82
N TYR A 151 -6.50 -13.12 10.56
CA TYR A 151 -6.58 -13.66 9.20
C TYR A 151 -7.72 -13.00 8.42
N CYS A 152 -7.46 -12.68 7.15
CA CYS A 152 -8.45 -12.08 6.28
C CYS A 152 -9.35 -13.15 5.64
N GLU A 153 -10.62 -13.15 6.02
CA GLU A 153 -11.65 -14.06 5.50
C GLU A 153 -11.96 -13.83 4.02
N LEU A 154 -11.58 -12.67 3.46
CA LEU A 154 -11.67 -12.43 2.03
C LEU A 154 -10.56 -13.13 1.24
N HIS A 155 -9.50 -13.65 1.86
CA HIS A 155 -8.40 -14.27 1.11
C HIS A 155 -8.89 -15.51 0.31
N PRO A 156 -8.51 -15.67 -0.97
CA PRO A 156 -7.57 -14.87 -1.77
C PRO A 156 -8.21 -13.75 -2.61
N TYR A 157 -9.45 -13.38 -2.33
CA TYR A 157 -10.26 -12.38 -3.03
C TYR A 157 -10.26 -11.00 -2.36
N ARG A 158 -9.35 -10.73 -1.42
CA ARG A 158 -9.23 -9.41 -0.77
C ARG A 158 -8.85 -8.32 -1.80
N PRO A 159 -9.14 -7.03 -1.51
CA PRO A 159 -8.82 -5.93 -2.42
C PRO A 159 -7.38 -5.98 -2.95
N GLY A 160 -7.18 -5.65 -4.22
CA GLY A 160 -5.85 -5.61 -4.84
C GLY A 160 -4.85 -4.74 -4.07
N VAL A 161 -5.31 -3.61 -3.50
CA VAL A 161 -4.48 -2.72 -2.68
C VAL A 161 -3.89 -3.41 -1.44
N CYS A 162 -4.59 -4.40 -0.87
CA CYS A 162 -4.08 -5.17 0.26
C CYS A 162 -2.88 -6.04 -0.10
N TYR A 163 -2.74 -6.43 -1.37
CA TYR A 163 -1.57 -7.15 -1.87
C TYR A 163 -0.42 -6.21 -2.21
N LEU A 164 -0.70 -4.92 -2.43
CA LEU A 164 0.30 -3.94 -2.81
C LEU A 164 1.20 -3.54 -1.64
N TYR A 165 0.66 -3.52 -0.42
CA TYR A 165 1.40 -3.08 0.77
C TYR A 165 2.73 -3.83 0.94
N PRO A 166 3.85 -3.14 1.24
CA PRO A 166 3.96 -1.71 1.59
C PRO A 166 4.29 -0.82 0.40
N PHE A 167 4.09 -1.26 -0.84
CA PHE A 167 4.40 -0.45 -2.01
C PHE A 167 3.30 0.57 -2.29
N SER A 168 3.71 1.75 -2.74
CA SER A 168 2.92 2.63 -3.60
C SER A 168 3.37 2.43 -5.04
N SER A 169 2.48 2.68 -6.01
CA SER A 169 2.79 2.51 -7.43
C SER A 169 2.15 3.57 -8.30
N TRP A 170 2.84 3.96 -9.36
CA TRP A 170 2.35 4.94 -10.33
C TRP A 170 2.80 4.59 -11.76
N LEU A 171 2.24 5.31 -12.73
CA LEU A 171 2.64 5.23 -14.13
C LEU A 171 3.47 6.45 -14.51
N GLU A 172 4.60 6.21 -15.18
CA GLU A 172 5.34 7.25 -15.90
C GLU A 172 5.41 6.93 -17.39
N ASN A 173 5.56 7.97 -18.20
CA ASN A 173 5.81 7.82 -19.62
C ASN A 173 7.32 7.84 -19.87
N GLU A 174 7.89 6.67 -20.16
CA GLU A 174 9.28 6.55 -20.60
C GLU A 174 9.33 6.35 -22.12
N LYS A 175 9.75 7.38 -22.86
CA LYS A 175 9.93 7.33 -24.33
C LYS A 175 8.69 6.82 -25.08
N GLY A 176 7.51 7.28 -24.68
CA GLY A 176 6.24 6.91 -25.30
C GLY A 176 5.68 5.56 -24.82
N LYS A 177 6.28 4.94 -23.81
CA LYS A 177 5.80 3.68 -23.23
C LYS A 177 5.41 3.88 -21.76
N PRO A 178 4.22 3.43 -21.34
CA PRO A 178 3.86 3.44 -19.93
C PRO A 178 4.78 2.48 -19.17
N ARG A 179 5.36 2.97 -18.08
CA ARG A 179 6.18 2.20 -17.15
C ARG A 179 5.59 2.30 -15.77
N VAL A 180 5.55 1.17 -15.08
CA VAL A 180 5.07 1.11 -13.70
C VAL A 180 6.26 1.33 -12.79
N HIS A 181 6.13 2.28 -11.88
CA HIS A 181 7.11 2.55 -10.85
C HIS A 181 6.52 2.18 -9.50
N ALA A 182 7.36 1.77 -8.56
CA ALA A 182 6.96 1.47 -7.20
C ALA A 182 8.01 1.89 -6.19
N THR A 183 7.54 2.39 -5.05
CA THR A 183 8.37 2.77 -3.89
C THR A 183 7.71 2.31 -2.61
N TYR A 184 8.45 2.28 -1.51
CA TYR A 184 7.87 1.94 -0.20
C TYR A 184 7.05 3.09 0.38
N GLN A 185 5.99 2.71 1.08
CA GLN A 185 5.26 3.56 2.01
C GLN A 185 5.71 3.21 3.43
N PHE A 186 6.34 4.18 4.10
CA PHE A 186 6.79 4.03 5.49
C PHE A 186 5.71 4.53 6.45
N THR A 187 4.75 3.67 6.78
CA THR A 187 3.63 4.01 7.69
C THR A 187 3.98 3.83 9.17
N GLY A 188 5.08 3.11 9.47
CA GLY A 188 5.45 2.74 10.84
C GLY A 188 4.73 1.49 11.37
N ASP A 189 3.82 0.88 10.59
CA ASP A 189 3.04 -0.30 11.02
C ASP A 189 3.65 -1.64 10.58
N CYS A 190 4.63 -1.62 9.68
CA CYS A 190 5.26 -2.82 9.15
C CYS A 190 6.59 -3.15 9.86
N PRO A 191 6.71 -4.31 10.51
CA PRO A 191 7.98 -4.77 11.07
C PRO A 191 8.91 -5.41 10.04
N GLY A 192 8.47 -5.53 8.79
CA GLY A 192 9.18 -6.26 7.73
C GLY A 192 10.36 -5.53 7.12
N PHE A 193 10.60 -4.26 7.46
CA PHE A 193 11.73 -3.48 6.95
C PHE A 193 13.03 -3.84 7.67
N TYR A 194 14.10 -4.04 6.92
CA TYR A 194 15.42 -4.44 7.44
C TYR A 194 16.54 -3.88 6.57
N PHE A 195 17.75 -3.79 7.13
CA PHE A 195 18.93 -3.33 6.41
C PHE A 195 19.69 -4.51 5.80
N ALA A 196 20.15 -4.37 4.56
CA ALA A 196 20.87 -5.40 3.83
C ALA A 196 21.99 -4.82 2.96
N LYS A 197 23.03 -5.60 2.72
CA LYS A 197 24.16 -5.16 1.86
C LYS A 197 23.92 -5.46 0.38
N SER A 198 22.99 -6.36 0.06
CA SER A 198 22.67 -6.72 -1.31
C SER A 198 21.17 -6.72 -1.54
N VAL A 199 20.74 -6.08 -2.63
CA VAL A 199 19.35 -6.12 -3.07
C VAL A 199 18.89 -7.54 -3.47
N ASP A 200 19.84 -8.43 -3.76
CA ASP A 200 19.53 -9.83 -4.11
C ASP A 200 18.84 -10.59 -2.98
N GLU A 201 19.00 -10.16 -1.72
CA GLU A 201 18.28 -10.72 -0.58
C GLU A 201 16.75 -10.63 -0.74
N MET A 202 16.27 -9.66 -1.53
CA MET A 202 14.85 -9.45 -1.82
C MET A 202 14.44 -9.91 -3.22
N LYS A 203 15.34 -10.55 -4.00
CA LYS A 203 15.09 -10.90 -5.41
C LYS A 203 13.79 -11.66 -5.64
N GLY A 204 13.50 -12.66 -4.79
CA GLY A 204 12.25 -13.43 -4.87
C GLY A 204 11.00 -12.55 -4.69
N VAL A 205 11.03 -11.67 -3.69
CA VAL A 205 9.95 -10.72 -3.41
C VAL A 205 9.77 -9.74 -4.56
N LEU A 206 10.85 -9.17 -5.11
CA LEU A 206 10.77 -8.26 -6.26
C LEU A 206 10.16 -8.94 -7.50
N ILE A 207 10.50 -10.22 -7.76
CA ILE A 207 9.93 -10.98 -8.86
C ILE A 207 8.43 -11.22 -8.67
N GLU A 208 8.01 -11.59 -7.46
CA GLU A 208 6.60 -11.79 -7.13
C GLU A 208 5.82 -10.47 -7.23
N TYR A 209 6.30 -9.45 -6.52
CA TYR A 209 5.65 -8.15 -6.44
C TYR A 209 5.64 -7.40 -7.77
N SER A 210 6.59 -7.65 -8.68
CA SER A 210 6.55 -7.06 -10.03
C SER A 210 5.24 -7.40 -10.75
N LYS A 211 4.70 -8.60 -10.55
CA LYS A 211 3.42 -9.01 -11.15
C LYS A 211 2.23 -8.40 -10.42
N ILE A 212 2.26 -8.42 -9.09
CA ILE A 212 1.19 -7.88 -8.23
C ILE A 212 1.01 -6.39 -8.49
N ILE A 213 2.10 -5.64 -8.40
CA ILE A 213 2.14 -4.18 -8.59
C ILE A 213 1.66 -3.85 -9.99
N TYR A 214 2.24 -4.44 -11.03
CA TYR A 214 1.85 -4.14 -12.42
C TYR A 214 0.34 -4.35 -12.64
N ASN A 215 -0.19 -5.50 -12.22
CA ASN A 215 -1.61 -5.83 -12.39
C ASN A 215 -2.51 -4.87 -11.62
N TYR A 216 -2.14 -4.51 -10.40
CA TYR A 216 -2.88 -3.54 -9.59
C TYR A 216 -2.86 -2.16 -10.23
N THR A 217 -1.69 -1.65 -10.62
CA THR A 217 -1.55 -0.33 -11.25
C THR A 217 -2.36 -0.24 -12.54
N MET A 218 -2.33 -1.27 -13.39
CA MET A 218 -3.15 -1.31 -14.61
C MET A 218 -4.64 -1.34 -14.30
N SER A 219 -5.05 -2.14 -13.31
CA SER A 219 -6.46 -2.25 -12.90
C SER A 219 -6.99 -0.95 -12.29
N SER A 220 -6.18 -0.28 -11.47
CA SER A 220 -6.50 1.03 -10.88
C SER A 220 -6.64 2.10 -11.96
N ASN A 221 -5.71 2.16 -12.92
CA ASN A 221 -5.82 3.09 -14.07
C ASN A 221 -7.08 2.85 -14.91
N ARG A 222 -7.45 1.58 -15.14
CA ARG A 222 -8.70 1.25 -15.83
C ARG A 222 -9.93 1.68 -15.04
N THR A 223 -9.90 1.50 -13.71
CA THR A 223 -10.97 1.91 -12.79
C THR A 223 -11.24 3.42 -12.91
N ASN A 224 -10.19 4.22 -13.03
CA ASN A 224 -10.31 5.67 -13.27
C ASN A 224 -10.97 5.97 -14.63
N ARG A 225 -10.58 5.27 -15.70
CA ARG A 225 -11.18 5.43 -17.04
C ARG A 225 -12.65 4.99 -17.09
N GLU A 226 -13.04 4.06 -16.24
CA GLU A 226 -14.41 3.56 -16.08
C GLU A 226 -15.25 4.46 -15.15
N ASN A 227 -14.71 5.58 -14.67
CA ASN A 227 -15.35 6.54 -13.74
C ASN A 227 -15.71 5.95 -12.36
N PHE A 228 -15.03 4.89 -11.94
CA PHE A 228 -15.09 4.37 -10.57
C PHE A 228 -14.02 4.98 -9.66
N GLY A 229 -13.20 5.88 -10.20
CA GLY A 229 -12.21 6.67 -9.48
C GLY A 229 -11.75 7.88 -10.29
N CYS A 230 -11.07 8.80 -9.64
CA CYS A 230 -10.43 9.96 -10.25
C CYS A 230 -9.11 10.23 -9.52
N VAL A 231 -8.07 10.56 -10.29
CA VAL A 231 -6.77 10.97 -9.75
C VAL A 231 -6.38 12.24 -10.50
N SER A 232 -6.23 13.34 -9.77
CA SER A 232 -5.78 14.63 -10.30
C SER A 232 -4.59 15.13 -9.51
N MET A 233 -3.75 15.95 -10.15
CA MET A 233 -2.67 16.67 -9.46
C MET A 233 -3.14 18.09 -9.20
N GLU A 234 -2.85 18.63 -8.01
CA GLU A 234 -2.90 20.08 -7.81
C GLU A 234 -1.73 20.71 -8.59
N PHE A 235 -2.04 21.69 -9.43
CA PHE A 235 -1.07 22.48 -10.18
C PHE A 235 -0.73 23.76 -9.41
#